data_AF-A0A7J3TQH4-F1
#
_entry.id   AF-A0A7J3TQH4-F1
#
_cell.length_a   1.000
_cell.length_b   1.000
_cell.length_c   1.000
_cell.angle_alpha   90.00
_cell.angle_beta   90.00
_cell.angle_gamma   90.00
#
_symmetry.space_group_name_H-M   'P 1'
#
loop_
_entity.id
_entity.type
_entity.pdbx_description
1 polymer ?
#
loop_
_entity_poly.entity_id
_entity_poly.type
_entity_poly.pdbx_seq_one_letter_code
_entity_poly.pdbx_strand_id
1 'polypeptide(L)'
;MKEMLLFEKMNNPKQNLRSMSSDEGVFILDRRGEILFANSKAREVYKLKRELKNALRHNRTKLRSGNKEIALYPIFDENELKFFFGVVRDMEEIIKIKKVLDITYERVKAFREDIAHHFFNPIAIAKGYLNLLSEKTMDPDDKMKIEKAMTAIERVEAVIKNIVINGKICE
;
A
#
# COMPACT_ATOMS: atom_id res chain seq x y z
N MET A 1 -44.21 28.90 -15.87
CA MET A 1 -43.88 27.51 -16.24
C MET A 1 -42.69 27.09 -15.43
N LYS A 2 -42.81 26.05 -14.59
CA LYS A 2 -41.73 25.53 -13.74
C LYS A 2 -40.70 24.87 -14.66
N GLU A 3 -39.46 25.37 -14.68
CA GLU A 3 -38.33 24.61 -15.21
C GLU A 3 -38.20 23.34 -14.37
N MET A 4 -38.70 22.25 -14.95
CA MET A 4 -38.55 20.91 -14.43
C MET A 4 -37.07 20.57 -14.55
N LEU A 5 -36.36 20.59 -13.42
CA LEU A 5 -34.94 20.24 -13.34
C LEU A 5 -34.71 18.91 -14.07
N LEU A 6 -33.75 18.89 -15.01
CA LEU A 6 -33.37 17.74 -15.84
C LEU A 6 -33.13 16.44 -15.02
N PHE A 7 -32.86 16.60 -13.71
CA PHE A 7 -32.65 15.54 -12.72
C PHE A 7 -33.87 14.67 -12.46
N GLU A 8 -35.11 15.18 -12.53
CA GLU A 8 -36.30 14.32 -12.35
C GLU A 8 -36.49 13.34 -13.53
N LYS A 9 -35.96 13.67 -14.71
CA LYS A 9 -35.91 12.77 -15.86
C LYS A 9 -34.73 11.77 -15.81
N MET A 10 -33.82 11.89 -14.84
CA MET A 10 -32.69 10.95 -14.69
C MET A 10 -33.09 9.59 -14.09
N ASN A 11 -34.35 9.39 -13.68
CA ASN A 11 -34.90 8.08 -13.31
C ASN A 11 -35.18 7.17 -14.52
N ASN A 12 -34.88 7.61 -15.76
CA ASN A 12 -34.96 6.78 -16.94
C ASN A 12 -33.73 5.85 -17.02
N PRO A 13 -33.87 4.53 -17.24
CA PRO A 13 -32.78 3.54 -17.18
C PRO A 13 -31.74 3.63 -18.32
N LYS A 14 -31.72 4.73 -19.08
CA LYS A 14 -30.72 5.05 -20.11
C LYS A 14 -29.71 6.09 -19.61
N GLN A 15 -29.08 5.83 -18.47
CA GLN A 15 -27.93 6.63 -18.03
C GLN A 15 -26.65 6.08 -18.66
N ASN A 16 -25.81 6.97 -19.22
CA ASN A 16 -24.48 6.67 -19.77
C ASN A 16 -23.42 6.27 -18.72
N LEU A 17 -23.82 6.08 -17.46
CA LEU A 17 -22.94 5.65 -16.35
C LEU A 17 -22.62 4.14 -16.38
N ARG A 18 -22.72 3.48 -17.54
CA ARG A 18 -22.35 2.07 -17.72
C ARG A 18 -20.83 1.81 -17.66
N SER A 19 -20.00 2.83 -17.48
CA SER A 19 -18.53 2.71 -17.43
C SER A 19 -17.92 2.76 -16.03
N MET A 20 -18.71 2.85 -14.96
CA MET A 20 -18.14 2.71 -13.61
C MET A 20 -18.00 1.24 -13.29
N SER A 21 -16.80 0.85 -12.85
CA SER A 21 -16.53 -0.47 -12.28
C SER A 21 -17.65 -0.83 -11.29
N SER A 22 -18.03 -2.10 -11.25
CA SER A 22 -19.20 -2.63 -10.51
C SER A 22 -19.24 -2.32 -9.01
N ASP A 23 -18.19 -1.73 -8.46
CA ASP A 23 -17.91 -1.59 -7.04
C ASP A 23 -17.92 -0.14 -6.54
N GLU A 24 -18.04 0.85 -7.43
CA GLU A 24 -18.09 2.27 -7.03
C GLU A 24 -19.53 2.78 -6.89
N GLY A 25 -19.83 3.35 -5.72
CA GLY A 25 -21.05 4.11 -5.48
C GLY A 25 -20.86 5.55 -5.95
N VAL A 26 -21.88 6.13 -6.58
CA VAL A 26 -21.87 7.54 -6.97
C VAL A 26 -23.12 8.24 -6.51
N PHE A 27 -22.95 9.48 -6.08
CA PHE A 27 -24.03 10.37 -5.66
C PHE A 27 -23.73 11.82 -6.03
N ILE A 28 -24.77 12.65 -6.05
CA ILE A 28 -24.68 14.09 -6.31
C ILE A 28 -25.36 14.80 -5.15
N LEU A 29 -24.70 15.84 -4.63
CA LEU A 29 -25.27 16.76 -3.65
C LEU A 29 -25.52 18.13 -4.27
N ASP A 30 -26.52 18.84 -3.79
CA ASP A 30 -26.67 20.27 -4.03
C ASP A 30 -25.65 21.09 -3.22
N ARG A 31 -25.63 22.41 -3.45
CA ARG A 31 -24.81 23.37 -2.67
C ARG A 31 -25.07 23.38 -1.15
N ARG A 32 -26.19 22.83 -0.69
CA ARG A 32 -26.58 22.74 0.74
C ARG A 32 -26.24 21.37 1.35
N GLY A 33 -25.68 20.45 0.57
CA GLY A 33 -25.39 19.09 0.98
C GLY A 33 -26.62 18.17 1.02
N GLU A 34 -27.68 18.50 0.29
CA GLU A 34 -28.83 17.62 0.07
C GLU A 34 -28.57 16.67 -1.10
N ILE A 35 -28.92 15.40 -0.94
CA ILE A 35 -28.68 14.37 -1.96
C ILE A 35 -29.70 14.52 -3.09
N LEU A 36 -29.21 14.87 -4.29
CA LEU A 36 -30.01 14.97 -5.51
C LEU A 36 -30.11 13.62 -6.23
N PHE A 37 -29.05 12.82 -6.15
CA PHE A 37 -28.96 11.53 -6.81
C PHE A 37 -28.03 10.61 -6.02
N ALA A 38 -28.35 9.31 -5.98
CA ALA A 38 -27.46 8.27 -5.52
C ALA A 38 -27.77 6.97 -6.27
N ASN A 39 -26.74 6.29 -6.79
CA ASN A 39 -26.91 4.97 -7.39
C ASN A 39 -27.16 3.89 -6.31
N SER A 40 -27.46 2.66 -6.74
CA SER A 40 -27.72 1.54 -5.82
C SER A 40 -26.58 1.26 -4.85
N LYS A 41 -25.33 1.45 -5.28
CA LYS A 41 -24.10 1.23 -4.51
C LYS A 41 -23.81 2.36 -3.52
N ALA A 42 -24.34 3.57 -3.74
CA ALA A 42 -24.22 4.72 -2.85
C ALA A 42 -25.44 4.94 -1.94
N ARG A 43 -26.38 3.99 -1.83
CA ARG A 43 -27.57 4.15 -0.98
C ARG A 43 -27.26 4.40 0.50
N GLU A 44 -26.12 3.96 0.99
CA GLU A 44 -25.72 4.22 2.38
C GLU A 44 -25.45 5.69 2.67
N VAL A 45 -25.19 6.51 1.64
CA VAL A 45 -24.93 7.95 1.77
C VAL A 45 -26.12 8.66 2.41
N TYR A 46 -27.34 8.14 2.24
CA TYR A 46 -28.54 8.64 2.93
C TYR A 46 -28.42 8.53 4.46
N LYS A 47 -27.70 7.52 4.98
CA LYS A 47 -27.43 7.35 6.42
C LYS A 47 -26.36 8.32 6.91
N LEU A 48 -25.48 8.78 6.03
CA LEU A 48 -24.33 9.65 6.33
C LEU A 48 -24.62 11.14 6.10
N LYS A 49 -25.88 11.52 5.88
CA LYS A 49 -26.29 12.90 5.55
C LYS A 49 -25.72 13.96 6.50
N ARG A 50 -25.72 13.69 7.81
CA ARG A 50 -25.18 14.62 8.83
C ARG A 50 -23.67 14.77 8.70
N GLU A 51 -22.96 13.67 8.49
CA GLU A 51 -21.50 13.65 8.35
C GLU A 51 -21.05 14.35 7.07
N LEU A 52 -21.76 14.14 5.96
CA LEU A 52 -21.51 14.85 4.69
C LEU A 52 -21.69 16.36 4.84
N LYS A 53 -22.79 16.81 5.45
CA LYS A 53 -23.01 18.24 5.71
C LYS A 53 -21.90 18.84 6.58
N ASN A 54 -21.46 18.10 7.59
CA ASN A 54 -20.34 18.52 8.43
C ASN A 54 -19.02 18.56 7.65
N ALA A 55 -18.76 17.56 6.79
CA ALA A 55 -17.57 17.53 5.94
C ALA A 55 -17.53 18.74 4.99
N LEU A 56 -18.65 19.07 4.35
CA LEU A 56 -18.78 20.24 3.48
C LEU A 56 -18.54 21.55 4.24
N ARG A 57 -19.07 21.69 5.46
CA ARG A 57 -18.83 22.88 6.31
C ARG A 57 -17.35 23.09 6.66
N HIS A 58 -16.58 22.01 6.74
CA HIS A 58 -15.15 22.04 7.07
C HIS A 58 -14.26 21.89 5.83
N ASN A 59 -14.80 22.06 4.62
CA ASN A 59 -14.09 21.88 3.35
C ASN A 59 -13.34 20.53 3.24
N ARG A 60 -13.86 19.47 3.88
CA ARG A 60 -13.29 18.13 3.77
C ARG A 60 -13.79 17.48 2.49
N THR A 61 -12.85 17.20 1.60
CA THR A 61 -13.09 16.50 0.32
C THR A 61 -13.08 14.98 0.47
N LYS A 62 -12.70 14.46 1.64
CA LYS A 62 -12.67 13.03 1.93
C LYS A 62 -13.21 12.71 3.32
N LEU A 63 -13.99 11.64 3.39
CA LEU A 63 -14.55 11.07 4.61
C LEU A 63 -14.32 9.56 4.60
N ARG A 64 -14.10 8.98 5.78
CA ARG A 64 -14.12 7.52 5.95
C ARG A 64 -15.32 7.13 6.81
N SER A 65 -16.02 6.08 6.40
CA SER A 65 -17.08 5.46 7.16
C SER A 65 -16.88 3.94 7.11
N GLY A 66 -16.39 3.35 8.19
CA GLY A 66 -16.00 1.94 8.24
C GLY A 66 -14.93 1.59 7.18
N ASN A 67 -15.22 0.58 6.36
CA ASN A 67 -14.39 0.14 5.23
C ASN A 67 -14.55 1.01 3.98
N LYS A 68 -15.32 2.11 4.02
CA LYS A 68 -15.60 2.91 2.82
C LYS A 68 -14.93 4.26 2.87
N GLU A 69 -14.41 4.67 1.72
CA GLU A 69 -13.91 6.01 1.47
C GLU A 69 -14.93 6.76 0.64
N ILE A 70 -15.29 7.95 1.10
CA ILE A 70 -16.19 8.87 0.40
C ILE A 70 -15.39 10.09 0.00
N ALA A 71 -15.27 10.32 -1.31
CA ALA A 71 -14.63 11.49 -1.88
C ALA A 71 -15.68 12.44 -2.45
N LEU A 72 -15.51 13.74 -2.22
CA LEU A 72 -16.39 14.81 -2.67
C LEU A 72 -15.61 15.75 -3.59
N TYR A 73 -16.15 15.98 -4.78
CA TYR A 73 -15.58 16.82 -5.81
C TYR A 73 -16.57 17.96 -6.12
N PRO A 74 -16.23 19.22 -5.82
CA PRO A 74 -17.08 20.35 -6.16
C PRO A 74 -17.17 20.53 -7.69
N ILE A 75 -18.36 20.84 -8.18
CA ILE A 75 -18.62 21.19 -9.58
C ILE A 75 -19.00 22.67 -9.63
N PHE A 76 -18.23 23.43 -10.39
CA PHE A 76 -18.42 24.86 -10.60
C PHE A 76 -18.95 25.14 -12.00
N ASP A 77 -19.74 26.19 -12.12
CA ASP A 77 -20.22 26.77 -13.38
C ASP A 77 -20.07 28.29 -13.26
N GLU A 78 -19.33 28.90 -14.17
CA GLU A 78 -18.96 30.33 -14.13
C GLU A 78 -18.42 30.78 -12.74
N ASN A 79 -17.54 29.97 -12.13
CA ASN A 79 -16.99 30.14 -10.77
C ASN A 79 -18.00 30.06 -9.61
N GLU A 80 -19.28 29.80 -9.90
CA GLU A 80 -20.25 29.48 -8.87
C GLU A 80 -20.30 27.99 -8.59
N LEU A 81 -20.21 27.60 -7.31
CA LEU A 81 -20.43 26.23 -6.89
C LEU A 81 -21.90 25.84 -7.15
N LYS A 82 -22.12 24.88 -8.05
CA LYS A 82 -23.47 24.36 -8.34
C LYS A 82 -23.78 23.08 -7.56
N PHE A 83 -22.86 22.11 -7.58
CA PHE A 83 -23.07 20.77 -7.02
C PHE A 83 -21.80 20.18 -6.41
N PHE A 84 -21.95 19.08 -5.69
CA PHE A 84 -20.85 18.18 -5.35
C PHE A 84 -21.09 16.81 -5.96
N PHE A 85 -20.07 16.28 -6.63
CA PHE A 85 -20.03 14.91 -7.09
C PHE A 85 -19.34 14.04 -6.04
N GLY A 86 -20.02 12.98 -5.60
CA GLY A 86 -19.54 12.08 -4.57
C GLY A 86 -19.24 10.70 -5.13
N VAL A 87 -18.08 10.16 -4.77
CA VAL A 87 -17.69 8.77 -5.05
C VAL A 87 -17.56 8.03 -3.73
N VAL A 88 -18.17 6.85 -3.64
CA VAL A 88 -18.05 5.91 -2.54
C VAL A 88 -17.27 4.71 -3.03
N ARG A 89 -16.14 4.43 -2.39
CA ARG A 89 -15.29 3.29 -2.71
C ARG A 89 -15.22 2.35 -1.52
N ASP A 90 -15.42 1.06 -1.77
CA ASP A 90 -15.12 0.03 -0.79
C ASP A 90 -13.61 -0.20 -0.73
N MET A 91 -13.05 -0.11 0.47
CA MET A 91 -11.63 -0.26 0.74
C MET A 91 -11.31 -1.62 1.38
N GLU A 92 -12.28 -2.53 1.53
CA GLU A 92 -12.08 -3.80 2.21
C GLU A 92 -10.92 -4.61 1.60
N GLU A 93 -10.91 -4.78 0.29
CA GLU A 93 -9.84 -5.50 -0.42
C GLU A 93 -8.49 -4.82 -0.24
N ILE A 94 -8.46 -3.49 -0.36
CA ILE A 94 -7.25 -2.69 -0.20
C ILE A 94 -6.69 -2.83 1.24
N ILE A 95 -7.57 -2.82 2.25
CA ILE A 95 -7.21 -3.00 3.65
C ILE A 95 -6.66 -4.42 3.88
N LYS A 96 -7.29 -5.45 3.29
CA LYS A 96 -6.83 -6.85 3.39
C LYS A 96 -5.46 -7.03 2.75
N ILE A 97 -5.28 -6.55 1.51
CA ILE A 97 -4.02 -6.63 0.78
C ILE A 97 -2.92 -5.90 1.55
N LYS A 98 -3.20 -4.69 2.05
CA LYS A 98 -2.24 -3.94 2.87
C LYS A 98 -1.81 -4.72 4.11
N LYS A 99 -2.75 -5.33 4.83
CA LYS A 99 -2.45 -6.12 6.01
C LYS A 99 -1.58 -7.34 5.70
N VAL A 100 -1.86 -8.05 4.60
CA VAL A 100 -1.04 -9.19 4.16
C VAL A 100 0.36 -8.74 3.78
N LEU A 101 0.48 -7.60 3.09
CA LEU A 101 1.76 -7.01 2.71
C LEU A 101 2.58 -6.64 3.95
N ASP A 102 1.98 -5.97 4.93
CA ASP A 102 2.65 -5.57 6.17
C ASP A 102 3.18 -6.80 6.93
N ILE A 103 2.37 -7.85 7.07
CA ILE A 103 2.78 -9.11 7.72
C ILE A 103 3.94 -9.78 6.95
N THR A 104 3.84 -9.82 5.62
CA THR A 104 4.88 -10.42 4.77
C THR A 104 6.19 -9.64 4.85
N TYR A 105 6.09 -8.32 4.87
CA TYR A 105 7.23 -7.42 5.01
C TYR A 105 7.96 -7.66 6.34
N GLU A 106 7.24 -7.68 7.46
CA GLU A 106 7.84 -7.94 8.78
C GLU A 106 8.49 -9.33 8.85
N ARG A 107 7.88 -10.35 8.26
CA ARG A 107 8.48 -11.70 8.18
C ARG A 107 9.79 -11.70 7.39
N VAL A 108 9.83 -11.04 6.23
CA VAL A 108 11.04 -10.94 5.41
C VAL A 108 12.12 -10.14 6.14
N LYS A 109 11.76 -9.07 6.84
CA LYS A 109 12.67 -8.27 7.64
C LYS A 109 13.30 -9.10 8.75
N ALA A 110 12.48 -9.78 9.55
CA ALA A 110 12.96 -10.66 10.63
C ALA A 110 13.87 -11.77 10.08
N PHE A 111 13.46 -12.43 9.00
CA PHE A 111 14.27 -13.45 8.34
C PHE A 111 15.65 -12.95 7.88
N ARG A 112 15.72 -11.73 7.32
CA ARG A 112 16.98 -11.10 6.92
C ARG A 112 17.88 -10.80 8.12
N GLU A 113 17.30 -10.31 9.20
CA GLU A 113 18.01 -10.01 10.46
C GLU A 113 18.55 -11.29 11.10
N ASP A 114 17.72 -12.33 11.20
CA ASP A 114 18.10 -13.63 11.74
C ASP A 114 19.25 -14.26 10.94
N ILE A 115 19.16 -14.28 9.61
CA ILE A 115 20.26 -14.79 8.76
C ILE A 115 21.53 -13.99 8.98
N ALA A 116 21.45 -12.66 8.97
CA ALA A 116 22.63 -11.83 9.15
C ALA A 116 23.34 -12.17 10.48
N HIS A 117 22.60 -12.28 11.57
CA HIS A 117 23.15 -12.61 12.87
C HIS A 117 23.67 -14.05 12.98
N HIS A 118 22.89 -15.02 12.49
CA HIS A 118 23.26 -16.44 12.61
C HIS A 118 24.46 -16.82 11.75
N PHE A 119 24.69 -16.14 10.63
CA PHE A 119 25.78 -16.49 9.72
C PHE A 119 26.98 -15.54 9.79
N PHE A 120 26.79 -14.21 9.81
CA PHE A 120 27.95 -13.30 9.79
C PHE A 120 28.76 -13.36 11.08
N ASN A 121 28.11 -13.58 12.23
CA ASN A 121 28.82 -13.62 13.51
C ASN A 121 29.80 -14.82 13.57
N PRO A 122 29.39 -16.08 13.32
CA PRO A 122 30.35 -17.19 13.26
C PRO A 122 31.37 -17.07 12.14
N ILE A 123 31.00 -16.54 10.96
CA ILE A 123 31.95 -16.30 9.85
C ILE A 123 33.04 -15.32 10.26
N ALA A 124 32.67 -14.21 10.90
CA ALA A 124 33.63 -13.23 11.41
C ALA A 124 34.61 -13.85 12.40
N ILE A 125 34.11 -14.70 13.32
CA ILE A 125 34.94 -15.43 14.27
C ILE A 125 35.90 -16.39 13.54
N ALA A 126 35.41 -17.17 12.58
CA ALA A 126 36.23 -18.11 11.81
C ALA A 126 37.34 -17.40 11.03
N LYS A 127 37.01 -16.31 10.33
CA LYS A 127 37.99 -15.46 9.62
C LYS A 127 39.01 -14.88 10.59
N GLY A 128 38.58 -14.42 11.77
CA GLY A 128 39.48 -13.93 12.81
C GLY A 128 40.51 -14.96 13.23
N TYR A 129 40.09 -16.21 13.49
CA TYR A 129 41.02 -17.29 13.83
C TYR A 129 41.96 -17.65 12.69
N LEU A 130 41.47 -17.73 11.45
CA LEU A 130 42.32 -18.01 10.29
C LEU A 130 43.35 -16.90 10.05
N ASN A 131 42.98 -15.63 10.25
CA ASN A 131 43.91 -14.50 10.16
C ASN A 131 45.02 -14.62 11.20
N LEU A 132 44.68 -14.89 12.46
CA LEU A 132 45.67 -15.11 13.54
C LEU A 132 46.61 -16.30 13.26
N LEU A 133 46.12 -17.34 12.59
CA LEU A 133 46.96 -18.46 12.17
C LEU A 133 47.89 -18.04 11.03
N SER A 134 47.39 -17.30 10.04
CA SER A 134 48.17 -16.86 8.87
C SER A 134 49.34 -15.93 9.21
N GLU A 135 49.28 -15.23 10.35
CA GLU A 135 50.35 -14.35 10.85
C GLU A 135 51.51 -15.12 11.50
N LYS A 136 51.34 -16.41 11.83
CA LYS A 136 52.40 -17.22 12.44
C LYS A 136 53.36 -17.76 11.39
N THR A 137 54.61 -17.99 11.79
CA THR A 137 55.58 -18.72 10.94
C THR A 137 55.17 -20.18 10.82
N MET A 138 54.87 -20.63 9.61
CA MET A 138 54.41 -21.99 9.30
C MET A 138 54.89 -22.43 7.92
N ASP A 139 54.80 -23.73 7.64
CA ASP A 139 55.19 -24.30 6.35
C ASP A 139 54.30 -23.74 5.21
N PRO A 140 54.84 -23.56 3.99
CA PRO A 140 54.07 -23.07 2.84
C PRO A 140 52.80 -23.88 2.53
N ASP A 141 52.79 -25.19 2.76
CA ASP A 141 51.62 -26.03 2.50
C ASP A 141 50.45 -25.71 3.44
N ASP A 142 50.73 -25.50 4.73
CA ASP A 142 49.72 -25.12 5.71
C ASP A 142 49.19 -23.70 5.48
N LYS A 143 50.06 -22.78 5.04
CA LYS A 143 49.63 -21.44 4.62
C LYS A 143 48.67 -21.50 3.43
N MET A 144 48.95 -22.35 2.44
CA MET A 144 48.06 -22.55 1.29
C MET A 144 46.70 -23.14 1.70
N LYS A 145 46.65 -24.04 2.68
CA LYS A 145 45.37 -24.58 3.22
C LYS A 145 44.53 -23.49 3.88
N ILE A 146 45.16 -22.61 4.65
CA ILE A 146 44.48 -21.47 5.30
C ILE A 146 43.91 -20.52 4.26
N GLU A 147 44.67 -20.16 3.23
CA GLU A 147 44.20 -19.29 2.14
C GLU A 147 42.99 -19.90 1.43
N LYS A 148 43.03 -21.19 1.08
CA LYS A 148 41.90 -21.90 0.47
C LYS A 148 40.66 -21.89 1.38
N ALA A 149 40.83 -22.09 2.68
CA ALA A 149 39.73 -22.03 3.65
C ALA A 149 39.15 -20.62 3.74
N MET A 150 39.99 -19.58 3.72
CA MET A 150 39.56 -18.18 3.72
C MET A 150 38.72 -17.85 2.50
N THR A 151 39.18 -18.25 1.30
CA THR A 151 38.43 -18.06 0.05
C THR A 151 37.09 -18.80 0.06
N ALA A 152 37.03 -20.02 0.61
CA ALA A 152 35.77 -20.76 0.73
C ALA A 152 34.78 -20.03 1.66
N ILE A 153 35.26 -19.48 2.79
CA ILE A 153 34.44 -18.70 3.71
C ILE A 153 33.95 -17.41 3.04
N GLU A 154 34.79 -16.72 2.27
CA GLU A 154 34.41 -15.52 1.51
C GLU A 154 33.30 -15.78 0.50
N ARG A 155 33.37 -16.92 -0.21
CA ARG A 155 32.30 -17.33 -1.13
C ARG A 155 30.99 -17.56 -0.39
N VAL A 156 31.02 -18.26 0.74
CA VAL A 156 29.84 -18.47 1.58
C VAL A 156 29.28 -17.12 2.08
N GLU A 157 30.15 -16.23 2.54
CA GLU A 157 29.79 -14.87 2.96
C GLU A 157 29.12 -14.07 1.83
N ALA A 158 29.63 -14.16 0.61
CA ALA A 158 29.05 -13.51 -0.58
C ALA A 158 27.63 -14.03 -0.89
N VAL A 159 27.43 -15.35 -0.82
CA VAL A 159 26.10 -15.96 -0.99
C VAL A 159 25.12 -15.46 0.07
N ILE A 160 25.54 -15.44 1.34
CA ILE A 160 24.69 -14.97 2.44
C ILE A 160 24.35 -13.49 2.27
N LYS A 161 25.31 -12.65 1.87
CA LYS A 161 25.07 -11.24 1.54
C LYS A 161 24.01 -11.09 0.44
N ASN A 162 24.10 -11.89 -0.62
CA ASN A 162 23.11 -11.88 -1.70
C ASN A 162 21.72 -12.34 -1.24
N ILE A 163 21.64 -13.31 -0.33
CA ILE A 163 20.36 -13.73 0.26
C ILE A 163 19.75 -12.59 1.09
N VAL A 164 20.54 -11.95 1.96
CA VAL A 164 20.07 -10.88 2.85
C VAL A 164 19.66 -9.62 2.07
N ILE A 165 20.47 -9.19 1.10
CA ILE A 165 20.24 -7.94 0.36
C ILE A 165 19.24 -8.16 -0.78
N ASN A 166 19.52 -9.15 -1.62
CA ASN A 166 18.84 -9.34 -2.91
C ASN A 166 17.80 -10.47 -2.88
N GLY A 167 17.77 -11.32 -1.84
CA GLY A 167 16.90 -12.48 -1.78
C GLY A 167 17.26 -13.57 -2.80
N LYS A 168 18.53 -13.64 -3.23
CA LYS A 168 19.01 -14.57 -4.26
C LYS A 168 20.11 -15.47 -3.72
N ILE A 169 20.09 -16.73 -4.13
CA ILE A 169 21.17 -17.70 -3.85
C ILE A 169 22.12 -17.68 -5.04
N CYS A 170 23.13 -16.82 -4.97
CA CYS A 170 24.20 -16.70 -5.93
C CYS A 170 25.44 -16.10 -5.27
N GLU A 171 26.63 -16.40 -5.77
CA GLU A 171 27.87 -15.70 -5.41
C GLU A 171 27.93 -14.33 -6.08
#